data_AF-W8ED34-F1
#
_entry.id   AF-W8ED34-F1
#
_cell.length_a   1.000
_cell.length_b   1.000
_cell.length_c   1.000
_cell.angle_alpha   90.00
_cell.angle_beta   90.00
_cell.angle_gamma   90.00
#
_symmetry.space_group_name_H-M   'P 1'
#
loop_
_entity.id
_entity.type
_entity.pdbx_description
1 polymer ?
#
loop_
_entity_poly.entity_id
_entity_poly.type
_entity_poly.pdbx_seq_one_letter_code
_entity_poly.pdbx_strand_id
1 'polypeptide(L)'
;PAETRRVLERLAHMPDVNIAIISGRSLTNVRSMVGIEGITYAGNHGFDIVHPDGTMFMHPVPHEYETQLELLKERLKEVCVDGAWIENKGSCITFHYREVPGDKVAAITSRAQDLFDEVGIK
;
A
#
# COMPACT_ATOMS: atom_id res chain seq x y z
N PRO A 1 14.68 -13.11 -6.22
CA PRO A 1 15.86 -13.96 -6.51
C PRO A 1 16.52 -13.55 -7.83
N ALA A 2 17.85 -13.71 -7.96
CA ALA A 2 18.59 -13.24 -9.15
C ALA A 2 18.13 -13.94 -10.44
N GLU A 3 17.92 -15.26 -10.40
CA GLU A 3 17.46 -16.02 -11.57
C GLU A 3 16.07 -15.59 -12.04
N THR A 4 15.12 -15.39 -11.13
CA THR A 4 13.79 -14.88 -11.46
C THR A 4 13.87 -13.51 -12.13
N ARG A 5 14.73 -12.62 -11.61
CA ARG A 5 14.92 -11.29 -12.17
C ARG A 5 15.47 -11.35 -13.60
N ARG A 6 16.49 -12.16 -13.85
CA ARG A 6 17.06 -12.36 -15.20
C ARG A 6 16.02 -12.87 -16.21
N VAL A 7 15.18 -13.80 -15.79
CA VAL A 7 14.10 -14.32 -16.65
C VAL A 7 13.09 -13.22 -16.99
N LEU A 8 12.66 -12.45 -15.99
CA LEU A 8 11.73 -11.34 -16.18
C LEU A 8 12.34 -10.22 -17.05
N GLU A 9 13.62 -9.88 -16.85
CA GLU A 9 14.34 -8.91 -17.70
C GLU A 9 14.39 -9.39 -19.16
N ARG A 10 14.70 -10.67 -19.41
CA ARG A 10 14.68 -11.20 -20.78
C ARG A 10 13.29 -11.14 -21.41
N LEU A 11 12.27 -11.53 -20.66
CA LEU A 11 10.88 -11.48 -21.12
C LEU A 11 10.43 -10.04 -21.42
N ALA A 12 10.89 -9.04 -20.64
CA ALA A 12 10.53 -7.64 -20.82
C ALA A 12 11.03 -7.04 -22.15
N HIS A 13 12.08 -7.62 -22.75
CA HIS A 13 12.63 -7.18 -24.04
C HIS A 13 12.03 -7.92 -25.24
N MET A 14 11.08 -8.84 -25.03
CA MET A 14 10.42 -9.54 -26.14
C MET A 14 9.25 -8.70 -26.65
N PRO A 15 9.14 -8.44 -27.98
CA PRO A 15 8.15 -7.52 -28.53
C PRO A 15 6.70 -7.97 -28.32
N ASP A 16 6.46 -9.28 -28.18
CA ASP A 16 5.12 -9.86 -28.03
C ASP A 16 4.78 -10.21 -26.57
N VAL A 17 5.57 -9.72 -25.60
CA VAL A 17 5.39 -10.03 -24.19
C VAL A 17 5.20 -8.75 -23.38
N ASN A 18 4.09 -8.67 -22.66
CA ASN A 18 3.84 -7.62 -21.69
C ASN A 18 3.92 -8.21 -20.27
N ILE A 19 4.76 -7.61 -19.43
CA ILE A 19 4.92 -8.03 -18.02
C ILE A 19 4.23 -7.02 -17.11
N ALA A 20 3.46 -7.55 -16.15
CA ALA A 20 2.92 -6.79 -15.04
C ALA A 20 3.28 -7.45 -13.71
N ILE A 21 3.77 -6.66 -12.76
CA ILE A 21 3.97 -7.08 -11.37
C ILE A 21 2.83 -6.50 -10.53
N ILE A 22 2.03 -7.36 -9.90
CA ILE A 22 0.90 -6.97 -9.05
C ILE A 22 1.23 -7.31 -7.60
N SER A 23 1.07 -6.34 -6.70
CA SER A 23 1.43 -6.50 -5.29
C SER A 23 0.53 -5.66 -4.37
N GLY A 24 0.30 -6.16 -3.15
CA GLY A 24 -0.31 -5.39 -2.07
C GLY A 24 0.63 -4.37 -1.42
N ARG A 25 1.91 -4.38 -1.79
CA ARG A 25 2.90 -3.37 -1.37
C ARG A 25 2.67 -2.06 -2.11
N SER A 26 3.14 -0.95 -1.55
CA SER A 26 3.11 0.34 -2.25
C SER A 26 3.90 0.27 -3.57
N LEU A 27 3.54 1.12 -4.53
CA LEU A 27 4.18 1.15 -5.84
C LEU A 27 5.70 1.36 -5.74
N THR A 28 6.13 2.30 -4.89
CA THR A 28 7.54 2.57 -4.61
C THR A 28 8.26 1.34 -4.05
N ASN A 29 7.61 0.61 -3.14
CA ASN A 29 8.21 -0.57 -2.51
C ASN A 29 8.34 -1.75 -3.48
N VAL A 30 7.30 -2.05 -4.27
CA VAL A 30 7.40 -3.17 -5.24
C VAL A 30 8.39 -2.85 -6.36
N ARG A 31 8.46 -1.60 -6.83
CA ARG A 31 9.44 -1.17 -7.84
C ARG A 31 10.87 -1.31 -7.34
N SER A 32 11.17 -0.91 -6.11
CA SER A 32 12.52 -1.05 -5.55
C SER A 32 12.92 -2.51 -5.32
N MET A 33 11.96 -3.38 -4.98
CA MET A 33 12.20 -4.82 -4.78
C MET A 33 12.49 -5.57 -6.08
N VAL A 34 11.74 -5.28 -7.15
CA VAL A 34 11.91 -5.99 -8.44
C VAL A 34 13.02 -5.33 -9.27
N GLY A 35 13.00 -4.00 -9.38
CA GLY A 35 14.06 -3.22 -10.01
C GLY A 35 14.23 -3.45 -11.52
N ILE A 36 13.17 -3.86 -12.22
CA ILE A 36 13.17 -4.06 -13.68
C ILE A 36 12.45 -2.88 -14.33
N GLU A 37 13.07 -2.28 -15.33
CA GLU A 37 12.50 -1.17 -16.10
C GLU A 37 11.68 -1.68 -17.30
N GLY A 38 10.84 -0.82 -17.88
CA GLY A 38 10.07 -1.17 -19.08
C GLY A 38 8.93 -2.17 -18.85
N ILE A 39 8.50 -2.38 -17.61
CA ILE A 39 7.37 -3.26 -17.27
C ILE A 39 6.30 -2.52 -16.46
N THR A 40 5.08 -3.06 -16.46
CA THR A 40 3.98 -2.51 -15.66
C THR A 40 4.14 -2.89 -14.19
N TYR A 41 3.92 -1.95 -13.29
CA TYR A 41 3.80 -2.22 -11.86
C TYR A 41 2.45 -1.77 -11.33
N ALA A 42 1.79 -2.63 -10.57
CA ALA A 42 0.55 -2.38 -9.87
C ALA A 42 0.79 -2.56 -8.37
N GLY A 43 0.85 -1.44 -7.64
CA GLY A 43 0.96 -1.38 -6.19
C GLY A 43 -0.42 -1.28 -5.52
N ASN A 44 -0.47 -1.44 -4.19
CA ASN A 44 -1.69 -1.32 -3.39
C ASN A 44 -2.85 -2.18 -3.95
N HIS A 45 -2.56 -3.40 -4.40
CA HIS A 45 -3.54 -4.30 -5.05
C HIS A 45 -4.11 -3.80 -6.40
N GLY A 46 -3.36 -2.93 -7.11
CA GLY A 46 -3.78 -2.36 -8.39
C GLY A 46 -4.44 -1.00 -8.29
N PHE A 47 -4.44 -0.39 -7.09
CA PHE A 47 -4.91 0.97 -6.90
C PHE A 47 -4.02 2.00 -7.58
N ASP A 48 -2.72 1.73 -7.64
CA ASP A 48 -1.73 2.57 -8.32
C ASP A 48 -0.97 1.73 -9.34
N ILE A 49 -1.00 2.16 -10.59
CA ILE A 49 -0.37 1.47 -11.72
C ILE A 49 0.59 2.44 -12.41
N VAL A 50 1.80 1.98 -12.72
CA VAL A 50 2.69 2.66 -13.66
C VAL A 50 2.96 1.74 -14.84
N HIS A 51 2.82 2.30 -16.04
CA HIS A 51 3.06 1.63 -17.31
C HIS A 51 4.52 1.76 -17.76
N PRO A 52 4.98 0.95 -18.74
CA PRO A 52 6.35 1.00 -19.24
C PRO A 52 6.79 2.38 -19.76
N ASP A 53 5.85 3.16 -20.31
CA ASP A 53 6.09 4.53 -20.81
C ASP A 53 6.15 5.58 -19.70
N GLY A 54 6.00 5.17 -18.44
CA GLY A 54 5.99 6.05 -17.27
C GLY A 54 4.63 6.69 -16.98
N THR A 55 3.61 6.45 -17.80
CA THR A 55 2.26 6.92 -17.49
C THR A 55 1.73 6.22 -16.23
N MET A 56 0.99 6.98 -15.42
CA MET A 56 0.44 6.50 -14.16
C MET A 56 -1.08 6.49 -14.22
N PHE A 57 -1.66 5.41 -13.72
CA PHE A 57 -3.07 5.31 -13.39
C PHE A 57 -3.19 5.21 -11.88
N MET A 58 -3.81 6.21 -11.27
CA MET A 58 -4.22 6.17 -9.86
C MET A 58 -5.74 6.02 -9.85
N HIS A 59 -6.23 5.02 -9.10
CA HIS A 59 -7.67 4.84 -8.97
C HIS A 59 -8.27 6.10 -8.34
N PRO A 60 -9.29 6.71 -8.96
CA PRO A 60 -9.85 7.96 -8.48
C PRO A 60 -10.48 7.75 -7.10
N VAL A 61 -9.99 8.51 -6.13
CA VAL A 61 -10.52 8.54 -4.77
C VAL A 61 -11.47 9.74 -4.65
N PRO A 62 -12.70 9.58 -4.16
CA PRO A 62 -13.57 10.72 -3.88
C PRO A 62 -12.92 11.65 -2.85
N HIS A 63 -13.02 12.97 -3.06
CA HIS A 63 -12.44 13.97 -2.15
C HIS A 63 -12.93 13.82 -0.69
N GLU A 64 -14.18 13.38 -0.51
CA GLU A 64 -14.72 13.05 0.80
C GLU A 64 -13.89 11.96 1.49
N TYR A 65 -13.52 10.90 0.76
CA TYR A 65 -12.71 9.81 1.29
C TYR A 65 -11.28 10.25 1.61
N GLU A 66 -10.67 11.12 0.80
CA GLU A 66 -9.35 11.72 1.12
C GLU A 66 -9.41 12.51 2.43
N THR A 67 -10.49 13.27 2.62
CA THR A 67 -10.71 14.06 3.86
C THR A 67 -10.88 13.14 5.07
N GLN A 68 -11.65 12.05 4.90
CA GLN A 68 -11.83 11.03 5.93
C GLN A 68 -10.50 10.33 6.29
N LEU A 69 -9.66 10.03 5.29
CA LEU A 69 -8.36 9.39 5.53
C LEU A 69 -7.40 10.30 6.32
N GLU A 70 -7.33 11.59 5.99
CA GLU A 70 -6.48 12.51 6.76
C GLU A 70 -7.01 12.71 8.19
N LEU A 71 -8.33 12.79 8.37
CA LEU A 71 -8.92 12.80 9.71
C LEU A 71 -8.59 11.51 10.48
N LEU A 72 -8.76 10.35 9.86
CA LEU A 72 -8.45 9.05 10.45
C LEU A 72 -7.00 8.97 10.90
N LYS A 73 -6.07 9.41 10.04
CA LYS A 73 -4.65 9.43 10.33
C LYS A 73 -4.32 10.26 11.55
N GLU A 74 -4.92 11.44 11.69
CA GLU A 74 -4.75 12.29 12.87
C GLU A 74 -5.33 11.63 14.13
N ARG A 75 -6.52 11.03 14.04
CA ARG A 75 -7.15 10.35 15.18
C ARG A 75 -6.40 9.10 15.62
N LEU A 76 -5.95 8.26 14.69
CA LEU A 76 -5.21 7.03 15.00
C LEU A 76 -3.87 7.30 15.73
N LYS A 77 -3.33 8.53 15.70
CA LYS A 77 -2.16 8.88 16.51
C LYS A 77 -2.39 8.63 18.00
N GLU A 78 -3.63 8.71 18.49
CA GLU A 78 -3.96 8.44 19.90
C GLU A 78 -3.71 6.97 20.30
N VAL A 79 -3.75 6.05 19.34
CA VAL A 79 -3.52 4.61 19.54
C VAL A 79 -2.18 4.12 18.96
N CYS A 80 -1.36 5.01 18.40
CA CYS A 80 0.00 4.73 17.93
C CYS A 80 1.00 4.67 19.10
N VAL A 81 0.76 3.74 20.01
CA VAL A 81 1.55 3.53 21.22
C VAL A 81 1.91 2.06 21.35
N ASP A 82 2.85 1.75 22.25
CA ASP A 82 3.20 0.37 22.58
C ASP A 82 3.59 -0.49 21.36
N GLY A 83 4.23 0.08 20.34
CA GLY A 83 4.59 -0.64 19.10
C GLY A 83 3.55 -0.60 17.98
N ALA A 84 2.40 0.04 18.22
CA ALA A 84 1.46 0.35 17.16
C ALA A 84 1.90 1.58 16.35
N TRP A 85 1.68 1.55 15.03
CA TRP A 85 2.01 2.65 14.14
C TRP A 85 1.17 2.64 12.87
N ILE A 86 1.17 3.76 12.14
CA ILE A 86 0.41 3.94 10.90
C ILE A 86 1.36 3.99 9.71
N GLU A 87 1.09 3.18 8.69
CA GLU A 87 1.70 3.30 7.37
C GLU A 87 0.73 4.05 6.44
N ASN A 88 1.16 5.21 5.95
CA ASN A 88 0.41 5.97 4.93
C ASN A 88 0.88 5.52 3.53
N LYS A 89 -0.07 5.06 2.71
CA LYS A 89 0.19 4.58 1.34
C LYS A 89 -0.46 5.46 0.28
N GLY A 90 -0.82 6.70 0.63
CA GLY A 90 -1.55 7.64 -0.22
C GLY A 90 -3.06 7.40 -0.13
N SER A 91 -3.58 6.60 -1.04
CA SER A 91 -5.01 6.28 -1.16
C SER A 91 -5.55 5.31 -0.10
N CYS A 92 -4.68 4.76 0.74
CA CYS A 92 -5.06 3.91 1.86
C CYS A 92 -4.10 4.07 3.04
N ILE A 93 -4.56 3.63 4.20
CA ILE A 93 -3.81 3.61 5.45
C ILE A 93 -3.76 2.17 5.97
N THR A 94 -2.62 1.75 6.50
CA THR A 94 -2.50 0.47 7.22
C THR A 94 -2.12 0.74 8.67
N PHE A 95 -2.93 0.27 9.61
CA PHE A 95 -2.61 0.31 11.04
C PHE A 95 -1.90 -0.98 11.45
N HIS A 96 -0.64 -0.85 11.87
CA HIS A 96 0.21 -1.95 12.28
C HIS A 96 0.16 -2.07 13.80
N TYR A 97 -0.20 -3.25 14.31
CA TYR A 97 -0.30 -3.53 15.75
C TYR A 97 0.39 -4.85 16.15
N ARG A 98 1.17 -5.45 15.23
CA ARG A 98 1.81 -6.76 15.48
C ARG A 98 2.82 -6.72 16.63
N GLU A 99 3.45 -5.57 16.85
CA GLU A 99 4.46 -5.38 17.90
C GLU A 99 3.84 -4.94 19.24
N VAL A 100 2.51 -4.81 19.31
CA VAL A 100 1.80 -4.46 20.53
C VAL A 100 1.85 -5.61 21.54
N PRO A 101 2.13 -5.34 22.84
CA PRO A 101 2.04 -6.33 23.90
C PRO A 101 0.68 -7.03 23.92
N GLY A 102 0.69 -8.36 24.03
CA GLY A 102 -0.51 -9.18 23.84
C GLY A 102 -1.68 -8.83 24.75
N ASP A 103 -1.41 -8.36 25.96
CA ASP A 103 -2.39 -7.88 26.93
C ASP A 103 -3.06 -6.55 26.54
N LYS A 104 -2.42 -5.76 25.68
CA LYS A 104 -2.90 -4.46 25.19
C LYS A 104 -3.53 -4.52 23.79
N VAL A 105 -3.21 -5.56 22.99
CA VAL A 105 -3.68 -5.69 21.60
C VAL A 105 -5.17 -5.45 21.49
N ALA A 106 -5.99 -6.12 22.31
CA ALA A 106 -7.45 -6.02 22.22
C ALA A 106 -7.96 -4.59 22.43
N ALA A 107 -7.42 -3.87 23.41
CA ALA A 107 -7.83 -2.49 23.70
C ALA A 107 -7.42 -1.54 22.56
N ILE A 108 -6.19 -1.68 22.05
CA ILE A 108 -5.68 -0.86 20.94
C ILE A 108 -6.44 -1.13 19.64
N THR A 109 -6.67 -2.40 19.28
CA THR A 109 -7.39 -2.75 18.05
C THR A 109 -8.86 -2.37 18.11
N SER A 110 -9.51 -2.53 19.27
CA SER A 110 -10.90 -2.09 19.47
C SER A 110 -11.00 -0.59 19.30
N ARG A 111 -10.10 0.19 19.94
CA ARG A 111 -10.14 1.64 19.82
C ARG A 111 -9.82 2.11 18.40
N ALA A 112 -8.87 1.46 17.73
CA ALA A 112 -8.59 1.72 16.32
C ALA A 112 -9.84 1.47 15.46
N GLN A 113 -10.56 0.35 15.65
CA GLN A 113 -11.81 0.07 14.94
C GLN A 113 -12.88 1.15 15.17
N ASP A 114 -13.08 1.58 16.42
CA ASP A 114 -14.00 2.67 16.73
C ASP A 114 -13.64 3.95 15.97
N LEU A 115 -12.34 4.27 15.86
CA LEU A 115 -11.87 5.44 15.11
C LEU A 115 -12.14 5.35 13.61
N PHE A 116 -12.04 4.16 13.02
CA PHE A 116 -12.41 3.91 11.62
C PHE A 116 -13.93 4.15 11.41
N ASP A 117 -14.75 3.62 12.32
CA ASP A 117 -16.21 3.80 12.26
C ASP A 117 -16.62 5.27 12.48
N GLU A 118 -15.99 5.98 13.43
CA GLU A 118 -16.25 7.41 13.73
C GLU A 118 -16.02 8.33 12.52
N VAL A 119 -15.04 8.03 11.68
CA VAL A 119 -14.73 8.81 10.46
C VAL A 119 -15.47 8.32 9.22
N GLY A 120 -16.20 7.21 9.32
CA GLY A 120 -16.97 6.64 8.22
C GLY A 120 -16.15 5.82 7.21
N ILE A 121 -14.97 5.31 7.60
CA ILE A 121 -14.15 4.41 6.79
C ILE A 121 -14.34 2.98 7.31
N LYS A 122 -14.71 2.06 6.41
CA LYS A 122 -14.92 0.63 6.73
C LYS A 122 -13.84 -0.26 6.13
#